data_AF-A0A2U3QSY8-F1
#
_entry.id   AF-A0A2U3QSY8-F1
#
_cell.length_a   1.000
_cell.length_b   1.000
_cell.length_c   1.000
_cell.angle_alpha   90.00
_cell.angle_beta   90.00
_cell.angle_gamma   90.00
#
_symmetry.space_group_name_H-M   'P 1'
#
loop_
_entity.id
_entity.type
_entity.pdbx_description
1 polymer ?
#
loop_
_entity_poly.entity_id
_entity_poly.type
_entity_poly.pdbx_seq_one_letter_code
_entity_poly.pdbx_strand_id
1 'polypeptide(L)' 'MINISVILFNFTQSALNKIKVPTKEEKIIQFRDTKERNLLLIISYTGFRRFYLVINIGGIY' A
#
# COMPACT_ATOMS: atom_id res chain seq x y z
N MET A 1 6.18 7.93 -16.66
CA MET A 1 6.73 7.63 -15.32
C MET A 1 5.62 7.87 -14.29
N ILE A 2 4.99 6.82 -13.77
CA ILE A 2 3.95 6.96 -12.73
C ILE A 2 4.70 7.12 -11.40
N ASN A 3 4.64 8.30 -10.79
CA ASN A 3 5.21 8.52 -9.47
C ASN A 3 4.25 7.97 -8.41
N ILE A 4 4.52 6.79 -7.88
CA ILE A 4 3.66 6.15 -6.89
C ILE A 4 4.22 6.45 -5.49
N SER A 5 3.52 7.32 -4.75
CA SER A 5 3.87 7.64 -3.37
C SER A 5 3.44 6.50 -2.44
N VAL A 6 4.38 6.06 -1.59
CA VAL A 6 4.14 5.06 -0.54
C VAL A 6 3.86 5.78 0.78
N ILE A 7 2.71 5.50 1.38
CA ILE A 7 2.30 6.07 2.67
C ILE A 7 2.61 5.06 3.78
N LEU A 8 3.34 5.47 4.81
CA LEU A 8 3.54 4.63 6.01
C LEU A 8 2.27 4.64 6.86
N PHE A 9 1.82 3.46 7.28
CA PHE A 9 0.56 3.31 8.01
C PHE A 9 0.62 2.10 8.95
N ASN A 10 0.01 2.17 10.13
CA ASN A 10 -0.05 1.02 11.03
C ASN A 10 -1.28 0.15 10.72
N PHE A 11 -1.05 -1.07 10.27
CA PHE A 11 -2.08 -1.98 9.79
C PHE A 11 -2.82 -2.57 10.99
N THR A 12 -3.95 -1.96 11.29
CA THR A 12 -4.97 -2.51 12.19
C THR A 12 -6.27 -2.65 11.41
N GLN A 13 -7.14 -3.59 11.80
CA GLN A 13 -8.42 -3.79 11.11
C GLN A 13 -9.24 -2.50 11.03
N SER A 14 -9.30 -1.74 12.13
CA SER A 14 -9.99 -0.43 12.19
C SER A 14 -9.41 0.58 11.21
N ALA A 15 -8.08 0.63 11.09
CA ALA A 15 -7.41 1.58 10.23
C ALA A 15 -7.57 1.20 8.75
N LEU A 16 -7.47 -0.10 8.40
CA LEU A 16 -7.71 -0.62 7.05
C LEU A 16 -9.15 -0.35 6.58
N ASN A 17 -10.14 -0.53 7.46
CA ASN A 17 -11.56 -0.28 7.14
C ASN A 17 -11.85 1.19 6.80
N LYS A 18 -11.03 2.13 7.30
CA LYS A 18 -11.18 3.57 7.03
C LYS A 18 -10.61 4.00 5.68
N ILE A 19 -9.83 3.15 5.01
CA ILE A 19 -9.17 3.50 3.76
C ILE A 19 -10.20 3.59 2.63
N LYS A 20 -10.33 4.78 2.06
CA LYS A 20 -11.19 5.03 0.89
C LYS A 20 -10.47 4.64 -0.40
N VAL A 21 -11.26 4.17 -1.36
CA VAL A 21 -10.80 3.90 -2.72
C VAL A 21 -10.47 5.24 -3.39
N PRO A 22 -9.35 5.36 -4.13
CA PRO A 22 -9.07 6.56 -4.90
C PRO A 22 -10.17 6.82 -5.93
N THR A 23 -10.52 8.09 -6.14
CA THR A 23 -11.62 8.49 -7.02
C THR A 23 -11.19 8.75 -8.47
N LYS A 24 -9.88 8.80 -8.74
CA LYS A 24 -9.33 9.06 -10.07
C LYS A 24 -8.76 7.77 -10.65
N GLU A 25 -9.08 7.51 -11.92
CA GLU A 25 -8.69 6.32 -12.67
C GLU A 25 -7.19 6.03 -12.66
N GLU A 26 -6.38 7.06 -12.82
CA GLU A 26 -4.92 6.92 -12.90
C GLU A 26 -4.25 6.72 -11.52
N LYS A 27 -5.01 6.74 -10.43
CA LYS A 27 -4.46 6.81 -9.07
C LYS A 27 -4.44 5.45 -8.40
N ILE A 28 -3.24 4.92 -8.19
CA ILE A 28 -2.95 3.80 -7.30
C ILE A 28 -2.38 4.35 -6.00
N ILE A 29 -2.91 3.91 -4.86
CA ILE A 29 -2.38 4.25 -3.54
C ILE A 29 -1.66 3.03 -2.96
N GLN A 30 -0.48 3.25 -2.42
CA GLN A 30 0.30 2.22 -1.74
C GLN A 30 0.49 2.59 -0.27
N PHE A 31 0.22 1.63 0.62
CA PHE A 31 0.49 1.76 2.03
C PHE A 31 1.52 0.71 2.44
N ARG A 32 2.51 1.09 3.22
CA ARG A 32 3.47 0.17 3.83
C ARG A 32 3.23 0.12 5.33
N ASP A 33 3.25 -1.09 5.89
CA ASP A 33 3.05 -1.23 7.32
C ASP A 33 4.23 -0.64 8.12
N THR A 34 3.91 0.04 9.21
CA THR A 34 4.94 0.63 10.09
C THR A 34 5.67 -0.41 10.94
N LYS A 35 5.03 -1.54 11.28
CA LYS A 35 5.63 -2.62 12.09
C LYS A 35 6.30 -3.65 11.19
N GLU A 36 5.54 -4.20 10.26
CA GLU A 36 6.00 -5.15 9.24
C GLU A 36 6.35 -4.40 7.94
N ARG A 37 7.52 -3.77 7.90
CA ARG A 37 7.93 -2.89 6.77
C ARG A 37 7.96 -3.57 5.40
N ASN A 38 7.97 -4.90 5.37
CA ASN A 38 7.91 -5.71 4.16
C ASN A 38 6.47 -5.93 3.67
N LEU A 39 5.46 -5.59 4.47
CA LEU A 39 4.06 -5.73 4.10
C LEU A 39 3.55 -4.45 3.42
N LEU A 40 2.99 -4.60 2.23
CA LEU A 40 2.46 -3.51 1.42
C LEU A 40 0.99 -3.79 1.06
N LEU A 41 0.14 -2.77 1.15
CA LEU A 41 -1.22 -2.78 0.63
C LEU A 41 -1.31 -1.86 -0.58
N ILE A 42 -1.77 -2.39 -1.71
CA ILE A 42 -2.03 -1.61 -2.92
C ILE A 42 -3.55 -1.52 -3.14
N ILE A 43 -4.03 -0.30 -3.37
CA ILE A 43 -5.43 -0.01 -3.67
C ILE A 43 -5.51 0.76 -4.99
N SER A 44 -6.30 0.23 -5.92
CA SER A 44 -6.60 0.93 -7.18
C SER A 44 -7.97 1.58 -7.15
N TYR A 45 -8.24 2.47 -8.10
CA TYR A 45 -9.51 3.19 -8.21
C TYR A 45 -10.73 2.29 -8.44
N THR A 46 -10.54 1.07 -8.98
CA THR A 46 -11.63 0.10 -9.20
C THR A 46 -12.10 -0.55 -7.90
N GLY A 47 -11.51 -0.20 -6.75
CA GLY A 47 -11.79 -0.82 -5.46
C GLY A 47 -10.96 -2.07 -5.18
N PHE A 48 -10.10 -2.45 -6.12
CA PHE A 48 -9.17 -3.55 -5.96
C PHE A 48 -8.21 -3.33 -4.78
N ARG A 49 -8.05 -4.34 -3.91
CA ARG A 49 -7.16 -4.32 -2.73
C ARG A 49 -6.32 -5.60 -2.66
N ARG A 50 -4.98 -5.48 -2.68
CA ARG A 50 -4.05 -6.62 -2.48
C ARG A 50 -2.98 -6.30 -1.46
N PHE A 51 -2.72 -7.28 -0.60
CA PHE A 51 -1.49 -7.32 0.17
C PHE A 51 -0.38 -7.98 -0.64
N TYR A 52 0.83 -7.45 -0.48
CA TYR A 52 2.07 -7.96 -1.04
C TYR A 52 3.11 -8.05 0.07
N LEU A 53 3.88 -9.13 0.05
CA LEU A 53 5.09 -9.26 0.85
C LEU A 53 6.28 -8.89 -0.04
N VAL A 54 6.95 -7.81 0.32
CA VAL A 54 8.14 -7.30 -0.36
C VAL A 54 9.35 -7.99 0.25
N ILE A 55 10.08 -8.72 -0.58
CA ILE A 55 11.32 -9.39 -0.19
C ILE A 55 12.47 -8.66 -0.86
N ASN A 56 13.48 -8.28 -0.08
CA ASN A 56 14.72 -7.73 -0.62
C ASN A 56 15.66 -8.89 -0.98
N ILE A 57 15.99 -9.04 -2.26
CA ILE A 57 16.94 -10.05 -2.74
C ILE A 57 18.26 -9.34 -2.98
N GLY A 58 19.33 -9.74 -2.27
CA GLY A 58 20.66 -9.14 -2.39
C GLY A 58 20.98 -8.01 -1.40
N GLY A 59 20.02 -7.60 -0.55
CA GLY A 59 20.30 -6.93 0.72
C GLY A 59 20.91 -5.53 0.63
N ILE A 60 20.22 -4.58 0.00
CA ILE A 60 20.48 -3.15 0.23
C ILE A 60 19.17 -2.53 0.72
N TYR A 61 19.15 -2.17 2.01
CA TYR A 61 18.09 -1.38 2.64
C TYR A 61 18.39 0.12 2.52
#